data_AF-A0A1J5D7T6-F1
#
_entry.id   AF-A0A1J5D7T6-F1
#
_cell.length_a   1.000
_cell.length_b   1.000
_cell.length_c   1.000
_cell.angle_alpha   90.00
_cell.angle_beta   90.00
_cell.angle_gamma   90.00
#
_symmetry.space_group_name_H-M   'P 1'
#
loop_
_entity.id
_entity.type
_entity.pdbx_description
1 polymer ?
#
loop_
_entity_poly.entity_id
_entity_poly.type
_entity_poly.pdbx_seq_one_letter_code
_entity_poly.pdbx_strand_id
1 'polypeptide(L)'
;MFFKQILVAFLVLGIVGFLYGDRVFRFQANLMIGWMYDFPAYEAYERIVHYYPNSPYRTEALKMMEILTKRNRDLRLYLEKRDSGLRKSEKERSKQMEFR
;
A
#
# COMPACT_ATOMS: atom_id res chain seq x y z
N MET A 1 10.54 36.23 -7.96
CA MET A 1 11.21 35.07 -8.59
C MET A 1 11.38 33.90 -7.63
N PHE A 2 11.75 34.14 -6.37
CA PHE A 2 11.92 33.11 -5.32
C PHE A 2 10.73 32.14 -5.15
N PHE A 3 9.50 32.66 -5.10
CA PHE A 3 8.30 31.81 -4.95
C PHE A 3 8.07 30.85 -6.14
N LYS A 4 8.40 31.27 -7.36
CA LYS A 4 8.31 30.41 -8.55
C LYS A 4 9.32 29.26 -8.49
N GLN A 5 10.53 29.50 -7.98
CA GLN A 5 11.57 28.47 -7.82
C GLN A 5 11.18 27.45 -6.75
N ILE A 6 10.62 27.91 -5.62
CA ILE A 6 10.11 27.01 -4.56
C ILE A 6 9.00 26.12 -5.10
N LEU A 7 8.03 26.71 -5.80
CA LEU A 7 6.92 25.96 -6.37
C LEU A 7 7.40 24.91 -7.39
N VAL A 8 8.34 25.29 -8.27
CA VAL A 8 8.97 24.35 -9.21
C VAL A 8 9.72 23.24 -8.48
N ALA A 9 10.45 23.54 -7.40
CA ALA A 9 11.14 22.53 -6.61
C ALA A 9 10.17 21.52 -5.97
N PHE A 10 9.05 21.98 -5.39
CA PHE A 10 8.03 21.08 -4.85
C PHE A 10 7.36 20.23 -5.92
N LEU A 11 7.14 20.79 -7.11
CA LEU A 11 6.53 20.07 -8.23
C LEU A 11 7.48 18.96 -8.74
N VAL A 12 8.77 19.28 -8.88
CA VAL A 12 9.81 18.29 -9.22
C VAL A 12 9.92 17.22 -8.13
N LEU A 13 9.94 17.60 -6.86
CA LEU A 13 9.97 16.63 -5.75
C LEU A 13 8.72 15.74 -5.74
N GLY A 14 7.54 16.28 -6.06
CA GLY A 14 6.31 15.51 -6.19
C GLY A 14 6.38 14.49 -7.33
N ILE A 15 6.88 14.90 -8.50
CA ILE A 15 7.03 14.01 -9.66
C ILE A 15 8.10 12.94 -9.40
N VAL A 16 9.25 13.33 -8.86
CA VAL A 16 10.33 12.39 -8.52
C VAL A 16 9.88 11.43 -7.41
N GLY A 17 9.19 11.93 -6.40
CA GLY A 17 8.61 11.12 -5.33
C GLY A 17 7.55 10.14 -5.83
N PHE A 18 6.77 10.52 -6.84
CA PHE A 18 5.85 9.61 -7.52
C PHE A 18 6.60 8.55 -8.33
N LEU A 19 7.59 8.94 -9.15
CA LEU A 19 8.34 8.00 -9.99
C LEU A 19 9.18 6.99 -9.20
N TYR A 20 9.69 7.39 -8.03
CA TYR A 20 10.51 6.55 -7.16
C TYR A 20 9.77 6.13 -5.88
N GLY A 21 8.45 6.27 -5.85
CA GLY A 21 7.65 5.95 -4.67
C GLY A 21 7.78 4.50 -4.25
N ASP A 22 7.95 3.58 -5.21
CA ASP A 22 8.20 2.17 -4.96
C ASP A 22 9.46 1.92 -4.09
N ARG A 23 10.55 2.64 -4.35
CA ARG A 23 11.80 2.59 -3.55
C ARG A 23 11.59 3.15 -2.15
N VAL A 24 10.85 4.25 -2.05
CA VAL A 24 10.53 4.89 -0.76
C VAL A 24 9.68 3.96 0.09
N PHE A 25 8.61 3.38 -0.47
CA PHE A 25 7.75 2.43 0.24
C PHE A 25 8.50 1.17 0.65
N ARG A 26 9.42 0.66 -0.19
CA ARG A 26 10.27 -0.48 0.17
C ARG A 26 11.16 -0.16 1.36
N PHE A 27 11.83 1.00 1.32
CA PHE A 27 12.67 1.45 2.43
C PHE A 27 11.85 1.62 3.71
N GLN A 28 10.68 2.25 3.63
CA GLN A 28 9.75 2.43 4.74
C GLN A 28 9.31 1.08 5.33
N ALA A 29 8.93 0.12 4.48
CA ALA A 29 8.49 -1.20 4.93
C ALA A 29 9.61 -1.96 5.67
N ASN A 30 10.85 -1.89 5.16
CA ASN A 30 12.00 -2.50 5.81
C ASN A 30 12.34 -1.87 7.16
N LEU A 31 12.25 -0.54 7.27
CA LEU A 31 12.38 0.14 8.57
C LEU A 31 11.30 -0.30 9.56
N MET A 32 10.04 -0.38 9.11
CA MET A 32 8.92 -0.82 9.94
C MET A 32 9.08 -2.26 10.41
N ILE A 33 9.61 -3.16 9.58
CA ILE A 33 9.97 -4.52 9.98
C ILE A 33 11.03 -4.50 11.08
N GLY A 34 12.06 -3.67 10.93
CA GLY A 34 13.10 -3.51 11.96
C GLY A 34 12.57 -3.02 13.30
N TRP A 35 11.50 -2.22 13.27
CA TRP A 35 10.78 -1.74 14.46
C TRP A 35 9.63 -2.65 14.91
N MET A 36 9.48 -3.84 14.31
CA MET A 36 8.42 -4.81 14.63
C MET A 36 6.99 -4.30 14.38
N TYR A 37 6.83 -3.30 13.51
CA TYR A 37 5.54 -2.76 13.10
C TYR A 37 5.00 -3.49 11.86
N ASP A 38 4.46 -4.69 12.07
CA ASP A 38 3.99 -5.59 11.00
C ASP A 38 2.85 -5.02 10.15
N PHE A 39 1.92 -4.32 10.79
CA PHE A 39 0.78 -3.69 10.11
C PHE A 39 1.23 -2.57 9.15
N PRO A 40 1.96 -1.53 9.63
CA PRO A 40 2.52 -0.52 8.74
C PRO A 40 3.43 -1.08 7.66
N ALA A 41 4.25 -2.09 7.98
CA ALA A 41 5.10 -2.75 7.00
C ALA A 41 4.28 -3.42 5.89
N TYR A 42 3.21 -4.12 6.26
CA TYR A 42 2.29 -4.74 5.30
C TYR A 42 1.65 -3.69 4.39
N GLU A 43 1.13 -2.59 4.96
CA GLU A 43 0.52 -1.51 4.18
C GLU A 43 1.50 -0.85 3.21
N ALA A 44 2.75 -0.65 3.62
CA ALA A 44 3.79 -0.09 2.76
C ALA A 44 4.08 -1.01 1.56
N TYR A 45 4.13 -2.32 1.77
CA TYR A 45 4.25 -3.29 0.67
C TYR A 45 3.00 -3.36 -0.21
N GLU A 46 1.80 -3.30 0.40
CA GLU A 46 0.53 -3.27 -0.32
C GLU A 46 0.47 -2.09 -1.30
N ARG A 47 1.01 -0.93 -0.92
CA ARG A 47 1.12 0.25 -1.79
C ARG A 47 2.01 0.01 -3.01
N ILE A 48 3.11 -0.72 -2.87
CA ILE A 48 3.98 -1.09 -4.00
C ILE A 48 3.19 -1.98 -4.97
N VAL A 49 2.49 -2.99 -4.43
CA VAL A 49 1.73 -3.94 -5.25
C VAL A 49 0.59 -3.27 -6.02
N HIS A 50 -0.13 -2.34 -5.39
CA HIS A 50 -1.28 -1.67 -6.01
C HIS A 50 -0.91 -0.49 -6.91
N TYR A 51 -0.04 0.41 -6.44
CA TYR A 51 0.24 1.65 -7.16
C TYR A 51 1.41 1.55 -8.14
N TYR A 52 2.28 0.54 -7.98
CA TYR A 52 3.47 0.35 -8.80
C TYR A 52 3.54 -1.06 -9.41
N PRO A 53 2.58 -1.43 -10.28
CA PRO A 53 2.47 -2.79 -10.81
C PRO A 53 3.70 -3.25 -11.62
N ASN A 54 4.44 -2.31 -12.22
CA ASN A 54 5.65 -2.57 -13.01
C ASN A 54 6.95 -2.41 -12.19
N SER A 55 6.86 -2.19 -10.87
CA SER A 55 8.05 -2.04 -10.03
C SER A 55 8.84 -3.35 -9.94
N PRO A 56 10.19 -3.29 -9.97
CA PRO A 56 11.03 -4.47 -9.71
C PRO A 56 10.83 -5.06 -8.31
N TYR A 57 10.29 -4.29 -7.36
CA TYR A 57 10.08 -4.72 -5.97
C TYR A 57 8.74 -5.41 -5.75
N ARG A 58 7.87 -5.50 -6.75
CA ARG A 58 6.53 -6.07 -6.60
C ARG A 58 6.55 -7.52 -6.11
N THR A 59 7.43 -8.34 -6.67
CA THR A 59 7.56 -9.76 -6.28
C THR A 59 8.07 -9.91 -4.86
N GLU A 60 9.02 -9.07 -4.45
CA GLU A 60 9.52 -9.00 -3.07
C GLU A 60 8.41 -8.57 -2.12
N ALA A 61 7.65 -7.52 -2.47
CA ALA A 61 6.54 -7.01 -1.68
C ALA A 61 5.47 -8.09 -1.43
N LEU A 62 5.05 -8.82 -2.46
CA LEU A 62 4.09 -9.92 -2.32
C LEU A 62 4.59 -11.01 -1.37
N LYS A 63 5.86 -11.41 -1.51
CA LYS A 63 6.47 -12.41 -0.63
C LYS A 63 6.54 -11.93 0.82
N MET A 64 6.92 -10.67 1.03
CA MET A 64 7.01 -10.09 2.37
C MET A 64 5.64 -9.93 3.02
N MET A 65 4.62 -9.50 2.26
CA MET A 65 3.24 -9.47 2.73
C MET A 65 2.78 -10.86 3.22
N GLU A 66 3.04 -11.91 2.46
CA GLU A 66 2.71 -13.29 2.86
C GLU A 66 3.43 -13.70 4.16
N ILE A 67 4.73 -13.38 4.28
CA ILE A 67 5.51 -13.67 5.49
C ILE A 67 4.93 -12.93 6.69
N LEU A 68 4.61 -11.64 6.56
CA LEU A 68 4.04 -10.81 7.63
C LEU A 68 2.69 -11.35 8.09
N THR A 69 1.81 -11.71 7.14
CA THR A 69 0.50 -12.31 7.45
C THR A 69 0.62 -13.67 8.12
N LYS A 70 1.62 -14.49 7.75
CA LYS A 70 1.87 -15.78 8.41
C LYS A 70 2.46 -15.62 9.81
N ARG A 71 3.34 -14.64 10.00
CA ARG A 71 4.00 -14.34 11.28
C ARG A 71 3.05 -13.75 12.30
N ASN A 72 2.13 -12.89 11.88
CA ASN A 72 1.28 -12.11 12.77
C ASN A 72 -0.20 -12.51 12.64
N ARG A 73 -0.71 -13.21 13.65
CA ARG A 73 -2.10 -13.68 13.70
C ARG A 73 -3.10 -12.52 13.69
N ASP A 74 -2.81 -11.44 14.39
CA ASP A 74 -3.72 -10.30 14.50
C ASP A 74 -3.83 -9.56 13.17
N LEU A 75 -2.70 -9.42 12.46
CA LEU A 75 -2.69 -8.90 11.10
C LEU A 75 -3.54 -9.77 10.17
N ARG A 76 -3.42 -11.10 10.25
CA ARG A 76 -4.24 -12.01 9.44
C ARG A 76 -5.73 -11.85 9.73
N LEU A 77 -6.13 -11.86 11.00
CA LEU A 77 -7.54 -11.70 11.40
C LEU A 77 -8.09 -10.33 10.96
N TYR A 78 -7.28 -9.28 11.05
CA TYR A 78 -7.63 -7.96 10.55
C TYR A 78 -7.91 -7.97 9.05
N LEU A 79 -7.02 -8.58 8.25
CA LEU A 79 -7.17 -8.68 6.80
C LEU A 79 -8.40 -9.51 6.40
N GLU A 80 -8.63 -10.65 7.06
CA GLU A 80 -9.83 -11.46 6.85
C GLU A 80 -11.12 -10.68 7.14
N LYS A 81 -11.12 -9.87 8.20
CA LYS A 81 -12.25 -8.99 8.53
C LYS A 81 -12.44 -7.89 7.49
N ARG A 82 -11.36 -7.28 7.00
CA ARG A 82 -11.37 -6.28 5.92
C ARG A 82 -11.98 -6.88 4.64
N ASP A 83 -11.52 -8.06 4.23
CA ASP A 83 -12.00 -8.73 3.02
C ASP A 83 -13.47 -9.17 3.12
N SER A 84 -13.88 -9.71 4.26
CA SER A 84 -15.28 -10.09 4.49
C SER A 84 -16.23 -8.88 4.51
N GLY A 85 -15.76 -7.72 4.99
CA GLY A 85 -16.49 -6.46 4.92
C GLY A 85 -16.69 -5.97 3.48
N LEU A 86 -15.63 -6.00 2.66
CA LEU A 86 -15.70 -5.62 1.25
C LEU A 86 -16.71 -6.48 0.48
N ARG A 87 -16.65 -7.81 0.66
CA ARG A 87 -17.59 -8.75 0.01
C ARG A 87 -19.05 -8.50 0.41
N LYS A 88 -19.32 -8.08 1.64
CA LYS A 88 -20.68 -7.72 2.08
C LYS A 88 -21.16 -6.45 1.37
N SER A 89 -20.31 -5.43 1.30
CA SER A 89 -20.63 -4.17 0.61
C SER A 89 -20.86 -4.36 -0.89
N GLU A 90 -20.06 -5.21 -1.56
CA GLU A 90 -20.26 -5.57 -2.96
C GLU A 90 -21.60 -6.29 -3.18
N LYS A 91 -21.97 -7.22 -2.31
CA LYS A 91 -23.27 -7.91 -2.37
C LYS A 91 -24.43 -6.93 -2.19
N GLU A 92 -24.35 -6.00 -1.27
CA GLU A 92 -25.38 -4.97 -1.08
C GLU A 92 -25.51 -4.05 -2.30
N ARG A 93 -24.38 -3.64 -2.90
CA ARG A 93 -24.37 -2.85 -4.14
C ARG A 93 -24.96 -3.62 -5.32
N SER A 94 -24.64 -4.91 -5.46
CA SER A 94 -25.20 -5.75 -6.54
C SER A 94 -26.73 -5.89 -6.42
N LYS A 95 -27.25 -6.10 -5.21
CA LYS A 95 -28.70 -6.13 -4.95
C LYS A 95 -29.36 -4.79 -5.30
N GLN A 96 -28.76 -3.67 -4.91
CA GLN A 96 -29.30 -2.34 -5.26
C GLN A 96 -29.31 -2.06 -6.76
N MET A 97 -28.38 -2.64 -7.53
CA MET A 97 -28.36 -2.52 -9.00
C MET A 97 -29.34 -3.47 -9.69
N GLU A 98 -29.68 -4.63 -9.12
CA GLU A 98 -30.71 -5.53 -9.66
C GLU A 98 -32.14 -4.99 -9.49
N PHE A 99 -32.38 -4.13 -8.50
CA PHE A 99 -33.69 -3.48 -8.27
C PHE A 99 -33.89 -2.18 -9.09
N ARG A 100 -32.97 -1.86 -10.02
CA ARG A 100 -32.98 -0.64 -10.82
C ARG A 100 -33.12 -0.96 -12.31
#